data_AF-A0A8T4R1Z6-F1
#
_entry.id   AF-A0A8T4R1Z6-F1
#
_cell.length_a   1.000
_cell.length_b   1.000
_cell.length_c   1.000
_cell.angle_alpha   90.00
_cell.angle_beta   90.00
_cell.angle_gamma   90.00
#
_symmetry.space_group_name_H-M   'P 1'
#
loop_
_entity.id
_entity.type
_entity.pdbx_description
1 polymer ?
#
loop_
_entity_poly.entity_id
_entity_poly.type
_entity_poly.pdbx_seq_one_letter_code
_entity_poly.pdbx_strand_id
1 'polypeptide(L)'
;MGTILSTKFQSNNKVHVTLSVDYEDIQQLQGRMDNIHMFCAEQYGNIFNISSRGKNERTKYLLIPRDVRRNINFDSEAACQVIETANNYFFIYKVDKTTKKVKRVGKD
;
A
#
# COMPACT_ATOMS: atom_id res chain seq x y z
N MET A 1 2.96 16.18 15.65
CA MET A 1 4.00 16.45 16.69
C MET A 1 4.33 15.15 17.41
N GLY A 2 5.53 14.60 17.21
CA GLY A 2 5.86 13.25 17.67
C GLY A 2 6.14 13.10 19.16
N THR A 3 5.74 11.97 19.75
CA THR A 3 6.06 11.55 21.12
C THR A 3 7.08 10.41 21.10
N ILE A 4 8.12 10.48 21.92
CA ILE A 4 9.06 9.38 22.11
C ILE A 4 8.41 8.33 23.00
N LEU A 5 8.22 7.12 22.47
CA LEU A 5 7.69 5.97 23.20
C LEU A 5 8.79 5.23 23.96
N SER A 6 9.98 5.10 23.35
CA SER A 6 11.12 4.45 24.00
C SER A 6 12.45 4.87 23.41
N THR A 7 13.49 4.81 24.25
CA THR A 7 14.88 5.05 23.87
C THR A 7 15.73 3.94 24.46
N LYS A 8 16.47 3.22 23.63
CA LYS A 8 17.39 2.15 24.05
C LYS A 8 18.79 2.40 23.49
N PHE A 9 19.78 2.43 24.37
CA PHE A 9 21.18 2.45 23.96
C PHE A 9 21.60 1.07 23.49
N GLN A 10 22.25 0.99 22.33
CA GLN A 10 22.87 -0.22 21.84
C GLN A 10 24.39 -0.20 22.10
N SER A 11 24.99 -1.39 22.22
CA SER A 11 26.40 -1.61 22.54
C SER A 11 27.40 -1.06 21.50
N ASN A 12 26.92 -0.50 20.40
CA ASN A 12 27.68 0.02 19.27
C ASN A 12 27.60 1.55 19.16
N ASN A 13 27.38 2.28 20.27
CA ASN A 13 27.14 3.72 20.29
C ASN A 13 25.95 4.20 19.44
N LYS A 14 25.02 3.29 19.10
CA LYS A 14 23.76 3.66 18.45
C LYS A 14 22.66 3.79 19.48
N VAL A 15 21.68 4.65 19.16
CA VAL A 15 20.48 4.82 19.95
C VAL A 15 19.30 4.35 19.10
N HIS A 16 18.55 3.38 19.61
CA HIS A 16 17.30 2.95 19.03
C HIS A 16 16.16 3.75 19.66
N VAL A 17 15.45 4.52 18.84
CA VAL A 17 14.33 5.37 19.29
C VAL A 17 13.04 4.87 18.66
N THR A 18 12.00 4.71 19.46
CA THR A 18 10.64 4.42 19.01
C THR A 18 9.80 5.67 19.15
N LEU A 19 9.18 6.11 18.06
CA LEU A 19 8.40 7.34 17.99
C LEU A 19 6.94 7.02 17.66
N SER A 20 6.02 7.76 18.27
CA SER A 20 4.64 7.89 17.83
C SER A 20 4.51 9.26 17.16
N VAL A 21 4.14 9.29 15.89
CA VAL A 21 4.09 10.52 15.08
C VAL A 21 2.78 10.56 14.31
N ASP A 22 2.31 11.77 14.02
CA ASP A 22 1.13 11.98 13.20
C ASP A 22 1.43 11.63 11.72
N TYR A 23 0.36 11.39 10.96
CA TYR A 23 0.49 10.98 9.57
C TYR A 23 1.17 12.04 8.70
N GLU A 24 0.89 13.33 8.93
CA GLU A 24 1.52 14.43 8.20
C GLU A 24 3.04 14.48 8.43
N ASP A 25 3.49 14.15 9.64
CA ASP A 25 4.92 14.15 10.00
C ASP A 25 5.66 12.98 9.32
N ILE A 26 5.00 11.82 9.16
CA ILE A 26 5.53 10.67 8.42
C ILE A 26 5.77 11.00 6.94
N GLN A 27 4.89 11.80 6.32
CA GLN A 27 5.06 12.16 4.92
C GLN A 27 6.34 12.96 4.65
N GLN A 28 6.85 13.70 5.63
CA GLN A 28 8.09 14.46 5.51
C GLN A 28 9.34 13.56 5.44
N LEU A 29 9.23 12.31 5.87
CA LEU A 29 10.29 11.31 5.82
C LEU A 29 10.27 10.49 4.51
N GLN A 30 9.31 10.75 3.63
CA GLN A 30 9.17 10.06 2.35
C GLN A 30 10.45 10.20 1.49
N GLY A 31 11.02 9.08 1.06
CA GLY A 31 12.28 9.03 0.31
C GLY A 31 13.56 9.00 1.16
N ARG A 32 13.45 9.04 2.49
CA ARG A 32 14.55 8.84 3.45
C ARG A 32 14.33 7.65 4.37
N MET A 33 13.27 6.88 4.12
CA MET A 33 12.96 5.65 4.84
C MET A 33 13.58 4.47 4.10
N ASP A 34 14.47 3.76 4.79
CA ASP A 34 15.02 2.48 4.35
C ASP A 34 14.44 1.35 5.22
N ASN A 35 14.31 0.14 4.66
CA ASN A 35 13.83 -1.06 5.37
C ASN A 35 12.44 -0.93 6.02
N ILE A 36 11.44 -0.49 5.24
CA ILE A 36 10.05 -0.43 5.70
C ILE A 36 9.50 -1.86 5.83
N HIS A 37 9.19 -2.27 7.06
CA HIS A 37 8.52 -3.54 7.33
C HIS A 37 7.02 -3.31 7.53
N MET A 38 6.22 -3.81 6.59
CA MET A 38 4.76 -3.80 6.70
C MET A 38 4.31 -5.10 7.38
N PHE A 39 3.78 -4.98 8.59
CA PHE A 39 3.20 -6.11 9.31
C PHE A 39 1.67 -6.03 9.18
N CYS A 40 1.07 -7.02 8.52
CA CYS A 40 -0.38 -7.21 8.55
C CYS A 40 -0.65 -8.36 9.53
N ALA A 41 -1.15 -8.02 10.72
CA ALA A 41 -1.37 -8.97 11.81
C ALA A 41 -2.52 -9.96 11.53
N GLU A 42 -3.39 -9.65 10.58
CA GLU A 42 -4.48 -10.52 10.15
C GLU A 42 -4.35 -10.84 8.65
N GLN A 43 -4.29 -12.14 8.33
CA GLN A 43 -4.62 -12.61 6.99
C GLN A 43 -6.07 -12.21 6.72
N TYR A 44 -6.26 -11.10 5.99
CA TYR A 44 -7.57 -10.76 5.46
C TYR A 44 -8.09 -11.96 4.64
N GLY A 45 -9.14 -12.62 5.13
CA GLY A 45 -9.69 -13.87 4.57
C GLY A 45 -10.38 -13.75 3.21
N ASN A 46 -10.23 -12.61 2.54
CA ASN A 46 -10.77 -12.41 1.22
C ASN A 46 -9.80 -12.97 0.19
N ILE A 47 -10.20 -14.05 -0.47
CA ILE A 47 -9.43 -14.63 -1.58
C ILE A 47 -9.55 -13.70 -2.78
N PHE A 48 -8.43 -13.10 -3.17
CA PHE A 48 -8.31 -12.34 -4.41
C PHE A 48 -7.97 -13.33 -5.54
N ASN A 49 -8.62 -13.18 -6.69
CA ASN A 49 -8.36 -14.03 -7.85
C ASN A 49 -7.48 -13.31 -8.87
N ILE A 50 -6.58 -14.05 -9.51
CA ILE A 50 -5.83 -13.56 -10.67
C ILE A 50 -6.59 -13.99 -11.93
N SER A 51 -6.89 -13.02 -12.80
CA SER A 51 -7.44 -13.28 -14.12
C SER A 51 -6.39 -13.00 -15.19
N SER A 52 -6.07 -14.01 -15.99
CA SER A 52 -5.19 -13.88 -17.14
C SER A 52 -6.00 -13.56 -18.41
N ARG A 53 -5.47 -12.71 -19.31
CA ARG A 53 -6.00 -12.47 -20.65
C ARG A 53 -4.89 -12.35 -21.70
N GLY A 54 -5.28 -12.55 -22.96
CA GLY A 54 -4.41 -12.43 -24.14
C GLY A 54 -3.69 -13.73 -24.52
N LYS A 55 -3.03 -13.73 -25.68
CA LYS A 55 -2.22 -14.85 -26.15
C LYS A 55 -1.13 -15.16 -25.12
N ASN A 56 -1.05 -16.40 -24.67
CA ASN A 56 -0.13 -16.88 -23.64
C ASN A 56 -0.27 -16.18 -22.28
N GLU A 57 -1.46 -15.70 -21.92
CA GLU A 57 -1.72 -15.12 -20.59
C GLU A 57 -0.83 -13.93 -20.22
N ARG A 58 -0.38 -13.18 -21.23
CA ARG A 58 0.59 -12.11 -21.06
C ARG A 58 0.09 -11.00 -20.13
N THR A 59 -1.23 -10.80 -20.04
CA THR A 59 -1.81 -9.77 -19.17
C THR A 59 -2.50 -10.44 -17.99
N LYS A 60 -2.07 -10.10 -16.77
CA LYS A 60 -2.67 -10.58 -15.53
C LYS A 60 -3.34 -9.44 -14.79
N TYR A 61 -4.53 -9.68 -14.27
CA TYR A 61 -5.32 -8.74 -13.49
C TYR A 61 -5.56 -9.32 -12.09
N LEU A 62 -5.28 -8.55 -11.05
CA LEU A 62 -5.73 -8.88 -9.70
C LEU A 62 -7.19 -8.42 -9.54
N LEU A 63 -8.10 -9.37 -9.34
CA LEU A 63 -9.51 -9.09 -9.19
C LEU A 63 -9.82 -8.71 -7.74
N ILE A 64 -10.20 -7.44 -7.53
CA ILE A 64 -10.68 -6.95 -6.24
C ILE A 64 -12.06 -7.60 -5.93
N PRO A 65 -12.27 -8.26 -4.78
CA PRO A 65 -13.55 -8.82 -4.35
C PRO A 65 -14.67 -7.79 -4.26
N ARG A 66 -15.91 -8.19 -4.57
CA ARG A 66 -17.06 -7.28 -4.72
C ARG A 66 -17.38 -6.47 -3.46
N ASP A 67 -17.22 -7.09 -2.31
CA ASP A 67 -17.36 -6.50 -0.98
C ASP A 67 -16.39 -5.33 -0.77
N VAL A 68 -15.14 -5.47 -1.23
CA VAL A 68 -14.12 -4.42 -1.17
C VAL A 68 -14.40 -3.29 -2.18
N ARG A 69 -15.03 -3.59 -3.33
CA ARG A 69 -15.32 -2.59 -4.37
C ARG A 69 -16.30 -1.50 -3.96
N ARG A 70 -17.18 -1.74 -2.99
CA ARG A 70 -18.33 -0.86 -2.69
C ARG A 70 -17.92 0.58 -2.33
N ASN A 71 -16.71 0.77 -1.81
CA ASN A 71 -16.20 2.05 -1.33
C ASN A 71 -14.96 2.55 -2.08
N ILE A 72 -14.67 1.98 -3.26
CA ILE A 72 -13.50 2.36 -4.06
C ILE A 72 -13.97 3.17 -5.27
N ASN A 73 -13.31 4.29 -5.54
CA ASN A 73 -13.49 5.01 -6.78
C ASN A 73 -12.64 4.38 -7.88
N PHE A 74 -13.27 3.87 -8.94
CA PHE A 74 -12.56 3.26 -10.08
C PHE A 74 -12.18 4.26 -11.17
N ASP A 75 -12.57 5.53 -11.02
CA ASP A 75 -12.23 6.62 -11.95
C ASP A 75 -10.94 7.37 -11.57
N SER A 76 -10.23 6.96 -10.50
CA SER A 76 -8.94 7.54 -10.10
C SER A 76 -7.76 6.71 -10.61
N GLU A 77 -6.62 7.37 -10.86
CA GLU A 77 -5.35 6.66 -11.04
C GLU A 77 -5.03 5.84 -9.78
N ALA A 78 -4.69 4.57 -9.98
CA ALA A 78 -4.27 3.68 -8.91
C ALA A 78 -2.75 3.56 -8.95
N ALA A 79 -2.09 3.83 -7.82
CA ALA A 79 -0.66 3.56 -7.69
C ALA A 79 -0.48 2.07 -7.35
N CYS A 80 0.42 1.39 -8.04
CA CYS A 80 0.76 -0.01 -7.77
C CYS A 80 2.27 -0.12 -7.53
N GLN A 81 2.65 -0.84 -6.47
CA GLN A 81 4.02 -1.25 -6.25
C GLN A 81 4.07 -2.78 -6.22
N VAL A 82 5.05 -3.35 -6.93
CA VAL A 82 5.37 -4.77 -6.88
C VAL A 82 6.61 -4.95 -6.02
N ILE A 83 6.56 -5.88 -5.08
CA ILE A 83 7.72 -6.32 -4.30
C ILE A 83 7.90 -7.80 -4.59
N GLU A 84 9.04 -8.14 -5.17
CA GLU A 84 9.41 -9.52 -5.47
C GLU A 84 10.38 -10.04 -4.41
N THR A 85 10.16 -11.28 -3.98
CA THR A 85 11.05 -12.04 -3.10
C THR A 85 11.35 -13.38 -3.76
N ALA A 86 12.29 -14.16 -3.20
CA ALA A 86 12.67 -15.46 -3.77
C ALA A 86 11.48 -16.40 -4.01
N ASN A 87 10.44 -16.32 -3.17
CA ASN A 87 9.31 -17.25 -3.20
C ASN A 87 7.95 -16.58 -3.43
N ASN A 88 7.85 -15.25 -3.35
CA ASN A 88 6.56 -14.55 -3.34
C ASN A 88 6.61 -13.23 -4.11
N TYR A 89 5.47 -12.87 -4.70
CA TYR A 89 5.19 -11.53 -5.22
C TYR A 89 4.16 -10.85 -4.31
N PHE A 90 4.44 -9.61 -3.92
CA PHE A 90 3.51 -8.75 -3.22
C PHE A 90 3.09 -7.61 -4.14
N PHE A 91 1.78 -7.36 -4.19
CA PHE A 91 1.21 -6.26 -4.96
C PHE A 91 0.53 -5.30 -3.99
N ILE A 92 1.02 -4.07 -3.90
CA ILE A 92 0.48 -3.03 -3.03
C ILE A 92 -0.25 -2.02 -3.92
N TYR A 93 -1.56 -1.92 -3.75
CA TYR A 93 -2.39 -0.95 -4.46
C TYR A 93 -2.79 0.18 -3.54
N LYS A 94 -2.60 1.42 -4.00
CA LYS A 94 -3.21 2.61 -3.42
C LYS A 94 -4.34 3.06 -4.34
N VAL A 95 -5.55 3.12 -3.79
CA VAL A 95 -6.74 3.65 -4.44
C VAL A 95 -7.40 4.66 -3.52
N ASP A 96 -7.84 5.79 -4.07
CA ASP A 96 -8.47 6.83 -3.27
C ASP A 96 -9.90 6.45 -2.90
N LYS A 97 -10.21 6.57 -1.62
CA LYS A 97 -11.57 6.36 -1.08
C LYS A 97 -12.39 7.64 -1.31
N THR A 98 -12.78 7.93 -2.55
CA THR A 98 -13.61 9.10 -2.87
C THR A 98 -15.06 8.72 -3.14
N THR A 99 -15.99 9.43 -2.48
CA THR A 99 -17.45 9.32 -2.70
C THR A 99 -17.96 10.22 -3.82
N LYS A 100 -17.12 11.10 -4.38
CA LYS A 100 -17.49 12.01 -5.46
C LYS A 100 -17.26 11.34 -6.81
N LYS A 101 -18.35 11.11 -7.54
CA LYS A 101 -18.31 10.71 -8.96
C LYS A 101 -17.55 11.79 -9.74
N VAL A 102 -16.35 11.48 -10.20
CA VAL A 102 -15.64 12.35 -11.14
C VAL A 102 -16.40 12.24 -12.47
N LYS A 103 -17.05 13.32 -12.90
CA LYS A 103 -17.67 13.36 -14.22
C LYS A 103 -16.53 13.27 -15.25
N ARG A 104 -16.46 12.17 -16.00
CA ARG A 104 -15.61 12.10 -17.19
C ARG A 104 -16.12 13.17 -18.16
N VAL A 105 -15.34 14.23 -18.35
CA VAL A 105 -15.57 15.17 -19.45
C VAL A 105 -15.24 14.40 -20.72
N GLY A 106 -16.25 14.16 -21.55
CA GLY A 106 -16.07 13.55 -22.86
C GLY A 106 -15.04 14.36 -23.65
N LYS A 107 -14.05 13.67 -24.22
CA LYS A 107 -13.13 14.26 -25.17
C LYS A 107 -13.75 14.02 -26.55
N ASP A 108 -14.24 15.10 -27.15
CA ASP A 108 -14.68 15.15 -28.55
C ASP A 108 -13.53 14.75 -29.51
#